data_AF-A0A4U7DQM9-F1
#
_entry.id   AF-A0A4U7DQM9-F1
#
_cell.length_a   1.000
_cell.length_b   1.000
_cell.length_c   1.000
_cell.angle_alpha   90.00
_cell.angle_beta   90.00
_cell.angle_gamma   90.00
#
_symmetry.space_group_name_H-M   'P 1'
#
loop_
_entity.id
_entity.type
_entity.pdbx_description
1 polymer ?
#
loop_
_entity_poly.entity_id
_entity_poly.type
_entity_poly.pdbx_seq_one_letter_code
_entity_poly.pdbx_strand_id
1 'polypeptide(L)'
;MSEHTASATTRPSTRKRYKRIAYGLLGAGIAALFVAIALDRFVLGVALYWAGGLGMGLVQRFSPVELYDERDSTIDRKASQATLNVFAYVFVLGLPGGLVLAETGAVTLPGWFHGATWTLFAIYVVYGVAVGYHKYRS
;
A
#
# COMPACT_ATOMS: atom_id res chain seq x y z
N MET A 1 42.19 -24.54 19.46
CA MET A 1 41.19 -24.89 18.44
C MET A 1 39.92 -24.16 18.83
N SER A 2 39.75 -22.93 18.34
CA SER A 2 38.64 -22.06 18.72
C SER A 2 37.54 -22.27 17.69
N GLU A 3 36.46 -22.94 18.10
CA GLU A 3 35.23 -23.02 17.32
C GLU A 3 34.64 -21.61 17.22
N HIS A 4 34.84 -20.94 16.09
CA HIS A 4 33.99 -19.84 15.69
C HIS A 4 32.61 -20.42 15.40
N THR A 5 31.72 -20.38 16.39
CA THR A 5 30.29 -20.58 16.18
C THR A 5 29.82 -19.45 15.28
N ALA A 6 29.73 -19.72 13.98
CA ALA A 6 29.16 -18.79 13.01
C ALA A 6 27.76 -18.43 13.49
N SER A 7 27.59 -17.17 13.93
CA SER A 7 26.30 -16.60 14.30
C SER A 7 25.29 -16.93 13.20
N ALA A 8 24.25 -17.68 13.57
CA ALA A 8 23.30 -18.28 12.67
C ALA A 8 22.79 -17.23 11.68
N THR A 9 23.29 -17.28 10.45
CA THR A 9 22.85 -16.43 9.35
C THR A 9 21.37 -16.73 9.17
N THR A 10 20.50 -15.81 9.61
CA THR A 10 19.05 -16.00 9.54
C THR A 10 18.69 -16.33 8.10
N ARG A 11 18.29 -17.59 7.85
CA ARG A 11 18.19 -18.12 6.47
C ARG A 11 17.30 -17.21 5.64
N PRO A 12 17.77 -16.70 4.47
CA PRO A 12 16.97 -15.87 3.57
C PRO A 12 15.58 -16.46 3.23
N SER A 13 15.44 -17.78 3.31
CA SER A 13 14.17 -18.51 3.14
C SER A 13 13.12 -18.18 4.21
N THR A 14 13.52 -17.99 5.48
CA THR A 14 12.59 -17.68 6.58
C THR A 14 12.03 -16.27 6.42
N ARG A 15 12.88 -15.27 6.12
CA ARG A 15 12.44 -13.89 5.82
C ARG A 15 11.43 -13.86 4.67
N LYS A 16 11.75 -14.54 3.57
CA LYS A 16 10.86 -14.62 2.38
C LYS A 16 9.52 -15.27 2.74
N ARG A 17 9.52 -16.28 3.61
CA ARG A 17 8.30 -16.94 4.10
C ARG A 17 7.42 -15.97 4.88
N TYR A 18 7.95 -15.25 5.87
CA TYR A 18 7.16 -14.31 6.67
C TYR A 18 6.62 -13.15 5.84
N LYS A 19 7.40 -12.59 4.90
CA LYS A 19 6.89 -11.60 3.93
C LYS A 19 5.73 -12.16 3.12
N ARG A 20 5.88 -13.38 2.58
CA ARG A 20 4.83 -14.03 1.79
C ARG A 20 3.56 -14.26 2.62
N ILE A 21 3.69 -14.63 3.89
CA ILE A 21 2.54 -14.80 4.78
C ILE A 21 1.88 -13.44 5.02
N ALA A 22 2.64 -12.41 5.36
CA ALA A 22 2.12 -11.07 5.62
C ALA A 22 1.31 -10.52 4.43
N TYR A 23 1.94 -10.45 3.25
CA TYR A 23 1.25 -9.97 2.04
C TYR A 23 0.20 -10.95 1.52
N GLY A 24 0.36 -12.25 1.80
CA GLY A 24 -0.63 -13.28 1.49
C GLY A 24 -1.92 -13.10 2.31
N LEU A 25 -1.83 -12.74 3.59
CA LEU A 25 -2.99 -12.43 4.43
C LEU A 25 -3.74 -11.21 3.93
N LEU A 26 -3.03 -10.12 3.60
CA LEU A 26 -3.66 -8.94 3.02
C LEU A 26 -4.31 -9.26 1.66
N GLY A 27 -3.59 -9.94 0.78
CA GLY A 27 -4.09 -10.34 -0.54
C GLY A 27 -5.31 -11.25 -0.44
N ALA A 28 -5.32 -12.21 0.48
CA ALA A 28 -6.46 -13.08 0.74
C ALA A 28 -7.66 -12.29 1.30
N GLY A 29 -7.44 -11.34 2.22
CA GLY A 29 -8.49 -10.47 2.73
C GLY A 29 -9.13 -9.60 1.64
N ILE A 30 -8.32 -9.04 0.74
CA ILE A 30 -8.80 -8.29 -0.43
C ILE A 30 -9.63 -9.20 -1.34
N ALA A 31 -9.12 -10.38 -1.70
CA ALA A 31 -9.84 -11.33 -2.54
C ALA A 31 -11.17 -11.78 -1.89
N ALA A 32 -11.16 -12.03 -0.59
CA ALA A 32 -12.35 -12.41 0.17
C ALA A 32 -13.42 -11.32 0.17
N LEU A 33 -13.03 -10.04 0.24
CA LEU A 33 -13.97 -8.93 0.11
C LEU A 33 -14.68 -8.95 -1.26
N PHE A 34 -13.93 -9.10 -2.35
CA PHE A 34 -14.53 -9.16 -3.69
C PHE A 34 -15.46 -10.36 -3.88
N VAL A 35 -15.07 -11.54 -3.39
CA VAL A 35 -15.93 -12.73 -3.42
C VAL A 35 -17.20 -12.51 -2.59
N ALA A 36 -17.07 -11.92 -1.40
CA ALA A 36 -18.22 -11.65 -0.54
C ALA A 36 -19.17 -10.60 -1.15
N ILE A 37 -18.65 -9.58 -1.84
CA ILE A 37 -19.46 -8.63 -2.61
C ILE A 37 -20.27 -9.37 -3.68
N ALA A 38 -19.64 -10.27 -4.44
CA ALA A 38 -20.31 -11.06 -5.48
C ALA A 38 -21.38 -12.02 -4.94
N LEU A 39 -21.34 -12.34 -3.65
CA LEU A 39 -22.29 -13.21 -2.95
C LEU A 39 -23.29 -12.44 -2.08
N ASP A 40 -23.35 -11.11 -2.19
CA ASP A 40 -24.18 -10.22 -1.36
C ASP A 40 -23.93 -10.38 0.15
N ARG A 41 -22.71 -10.75 0.55
CA ARG A 41 -22.24 -10.90 1.93
C ARG A 41 -21.29 -9.78 2.34
N PHE A 42 -21.63 -8.53 2.01
CA PHE A 42 -20.75 -7.38 2.15
C PHE A 42 -20.09 -7.24 3.53
N VAL A 43 -20.89 -7.30 4.62
CA VAL A 43 -20.38 -7.15 5.99
C VAL A 43 -19.32 -8.20 6.33
N LEU A 44 -19.53 -9.46 5.90
CA LEU A 44 -18.56 -10.53 6.07
C LEU A 44 -17.28 -10.26 5.27
N GLY A 45 -17.42 -9.78 4.03
CA GLY A 45 -16.29 -9.39 3.19
C GLY A 45 -15.42 -8.33 3.84
N VAL A 46 -16.04 -7.30 4.40
CA VAL A 46 -15.34 -6.23 5.12
C VAL A 46 -14.62 -6.79 6.35
N ALA A 47 -15.26 -7.67 7.12
CA ALA A 47 -14.62 -8.30 8.27
C ALA A 47 -13.39 -9.13 7.87
N LEU A 48 -13.46 -9.88 6.77
CA LEU A 48 -12.34 -10.67 6.25
C LEU A 48 -11.20 -9.80 5.70
N TYR A 49 -11.53 -8.69 5.04
CA TYR A 49 -10.55 -7.70 4.62
C TYR A 49 -9.77 -7.13 5.82
N TRP A 50 -10.48 -6.69 6.86
CA TRP A 50 -9.85 -6.19 8.08
C TRP A 50 -9.02 -7.28 8.78
N ALA A 51 -9.52 -8.51 8.86
CA ALA A 51 -8.77 -9.63 9.42
C ALA A 51 -7.47 -9.89 8.65
N GLY A 52 -7.48 -9.81 7.32
CA GLY A 52 -6.30 -9.91 6.47
C GLY A 52 -5.29 -8.79 6.74
N GLY A 53 -5.74 -7.55 6.81
CA GLY A 53 -4.90 -6.39 7.12
C GLY A 53 -4.29 -6.43 8.52
N LEU A 54 -5.10 -6.74 9.53
CA LEU A 54 -4.63 -6.93 10.91
C LEU A 54 -3.65 -8.10 11.00
N GLY A 55 -3.95 -9.23 10.34
CA GLY A 55 -3.07 -10.38 10.26
C GLY A 55 -1.71 -10.03 9.65
N MET A 56 -1.70 -9.28 8.55
CA MET A 56 -0.48 -8.74 7.95
C MET A 56 0.31 -7.87 8.94
N GLY A 57 -0.37 -6.99 9.68
CA GLY A 57 0.25 -6.14 10.71
C GLY A 57 0.85 -6.95 11.85
N LEU A 58 0.14 -7.95 12.35
CA LEU A 58 0.61 -8.86 13.40
C LEU A 58 1.84 -9.64 12.96
N VAL A 59 1.84 -10.19 11.74
CA VAL A 59 3.00 -10.92 11.19
C VAL A 59 4.23 -10.02 11.10
N GLN A 60 4.07 -8.76 10.68
CA GLN A 60 5.18 -7.82 10.61
C GLN A 60 5.67 -7.40 12.00
N ARG A 61 4.74 -7.14 12.94
CA ARG A 61 5.08 -6.67 14.29
C ARG A 61 5.76 -7.73 15.14
N PHE A 62 5.34 -8.98 15.02
CA PHE A 62 5.80 -10.09 15.86
C PHE A 62 6.73 -11.06 15.10
N SER A 63 7.23 -10.66 13.92
CA SER A 63 8.21 -11.47 13.19
C SER A 63 9.48 -11.62 14.04
N PRO A 64 9.99 -12.86 14.25
CA PRO A 64 11.25 -13.08 14.95
C PRO A 64 12.48 -12.72 14.11
N VAL A 65 12.27 -12.33 12.85
CA VAL A 65 13.30 -11.97 11.88
C VAL A 65 13.03 -10.58 11.35
N GLU A 66 14.06 -9.76 11.24
CA GLU A 66 13.99 -8.48 10.55
C GLU A 66 13.56 -8.71 9.09
N LEU A 67 12.41 -8.17 8.72
CA LEU A 67 11.81 -8.45 7.42
C LEU A 67 12.48 -7.62 6.32
N TYR A 68 12.83 -6.37 6.59
CA TYR A 68 13.34 -5.44 5.58
C TYR A 68 14.83 -5.17 5.81
N ASP A 69 15.64 -5.28 4.76
CA ASP A 69 17.04 -4.80 4.76
C ASP A 69 17.17 -3.46 4.02
N GLU A 70 18.40 -2.96 3.93
CA GLU A 70 18.72 -1.72 3.20
C GLU A 70 18.40 -1.78 1.70
N ARG A 71 18.46 -2.98 1.11
CA ARG A 71 18.11 -3.15 -0.31
C ARG A 71 16.60 -3.06 -0.48
N ASP A 72 15.83 -3.71 0.38
CA ASP A 72 14.38 -3.65 0.41
C ASP A 72 13.90 -2.20 0.60
N SER A 73 14.49 -1.45 1.54
CA SER A 73 14.11 -0.04 1.78
C SER A 73 14.47 0.86 0.59
N THR A 74 15.59 0.59 -0.08
CA THR A 74 15.96 1.32 -1.32
C THR A 74 14.99 1.03 -2.45
N ILE A 75 14.57 -0.22 -2.63
CA ILE A 75 13.56 -0.62 -3.63
C ILE A 75 12.22 0.04 -3.30
N ASP A 76 11.80 -0.04 -2.04
CA ASP A 76 10.53 0.53 -1.57
C ASP A 76 10.47 2.04 -1.77
N ARG A 77 11.56 2.76 -1.45
CA ARG A 77 11.66 4.20 -1.70
C ARG A 77 11.53 4.54 -3.19
N LYS A 78 12.22 3.79 -4.07
CA LYS A 78 12.14 4.00 -5.53
C LYS A 78 10.74 3.69 -6.05
N ALA A 79 10.13 2.60 -5.60
CA ALA A 79 8.77 2.21 -5.97
C ALA A 79 7.75 3.25 -5.52
N SER A 80 7.80 3.66 -4.25
CA SER A 80 6.94 4.70 -3.68
C SER A 80 7.05 6.01 -4.45
N GLN A 81 8.28 6.45 -4.77
CA GLN A 81 8.49 7.66 -5.57
C GLN A 81 7.92 7.51 -6.99
N ALA A 82 8.14 6.38 -7.66
CA ALA A 82 7.59 6.14 -8.99
C ALA A 82 6.06 6.12 -8.97
N THR A 83 5.45 5.45 -8.00
CA THR A 83 4.00 5.40 -7.81
C THR A 83 3.43 6.81 -7.59
N LEU A 84 4.01 7.59 -6.67
CA LEU A 84 3.58 8.97 -6.44
C LEU A 84 3.78 9.85 -7.67
N ASN A 85 4.81 9.66 -8.47
CA ASN A 85 4.98 10.43 -9.71
C ASN A 85 3.90 10.08 -10.74
N VAL A 86 3.60 8.80 -10.94
CA VAL A 86 2.55 8.35 -11.88
C VAL A 86 1.20 8.94 -11.48
N PHE A 87 0.82 8.79 -10.22
CA PHE A 87 -0.46 9.34 -9.75
C PHE A 87 -0.48 10.87 -9.74
N ALA A 88 0.68 11.54 -9.73
CA ALA A 88 0.74 12.99 -9.76
C ALA A 88 0.38 13.46 -11.17
N TYR A 89 0.91 12.80 -12.20
CA TYR A 89 0.50 13.07 -13.58
C TYR A 89 -0.99 12.79 -13.79
N VAL A 90 -1.49 11.65 -13.29
CA VAL A 90 -2.93 11.33 -13.37
C VAL A 90 -3.76 12.41 -12.68
N PHE A 91 -3.35 12.89 -11.52
CA PHE A 91 -4.09 13.90 -10.77
C PHE A 91 -4.04 15.28 -11.45
N VAL A 92 -2.84 15.74 -11.80
CA VAL A 92 -2.59 17.06 -12.40
C VAL A 92 -3.20 17.18 -13.79
N LEU A 93 -3.24 16.10 -14.59
CA LEU A 93 -3.85 16.12 -15.91
C LEU A 93 -5.33 15.73 -15.86
N GLY A 94 -5.65 14.67 -15.11
CA GLY A 94 -6.99 14.07 -15.09
C GLY A 94 -8.03 14.95 -14.40
N LEU A 95 -7.68 15.66 -13.33
CA LEU A 95 -8.63 16.55 -12.65
C LEU A 95 -9.02 17.75 -13.53
N PRO A 96 -8.10 18.67 -13.89
CA PRO A 96 -8.48 19.83 -14.70
C PRO A 96 -8.96 19.41 -16.09
N GLY A 97 -8.35 18.41 -16.72
CA GLY A 97 -8.78 17.89 -18.02
C GLY A 97 -10.20 17.33 -17.98
N GLY A 98 -10.52 16.53 -16.95
CA GLY A 98 -11.87 16.01 -16.75
C GLY A 98 -12.91 17.12 -16.53
N LEU A 99 -12.58 18.12 -15.71
CA LEU A 99 -13.47 19.25 -15.45
C LEU A 99 -13.73 20.10 -16.71
N VAL A 100 -12.70 20.40 -17.50
CA VAL A 100 -12.84 21.16 -18.76
C VAL A 100 -13.69 20.38 -19.78
N LEU A 101 -13.47 19.08 -19.92
CA LEU A 101 -14.27 18.25 -20.83
C LEU A 101 -15.73 18.14 -20.37
N ALA A 102 -15.98 18.14 -19.07
CA ALA A 102 -17.33 18.14 -18.52
C ALA A 102 -18.05 19.47 -18.75
N GLU A 103 -17.36 20.58 -18.51
CA GLU A 103 -17.91 21.93 -18.69
C GLU A 103 -18.25 22.23 -20.16
N THR A 104 -17.45 21.71 -21.09
CA THR A 104 -17.74 21.83 -22.54
C THR A 104 -18.84 20.88 -23.02
N GLY A 105 -19.38 20.02 -22.15
CA GLY A 105 -20.38 19.00 -22.50
C GLY A 105 -19.82 17.83 -23.31
N ALA A 106 -18.50 17.72 -23.47
CA ALA A 106 -17.87 16.66 -24.25
C ALA A 106 -17.92 15.29 -23.55
N VAL A 107 -17.94 15.27 -22.21
CA VAL A 107 -18.00 14.04 -21.41
C VAL A 107 -18.86 14.26 -20.16
N THR A 108 -19.65 13.26 -19.77
CA THR A 108 -20.28 13.21 -18.45
C THR A 108 -19.34 12.54 -17.44
N LEU A 109 -19.03 13.23 -16.34
CA LEU A 109 -18.15 12.66 -15.31
C LEU A 109 -18.84 11.50 -14.58
N PRO A 110 -18.15 10.36 -14.38
CA PRO A 110 -18.71 9.24 -13.65
C PRO A 110 -18.87 9.59 -12.16
N GLY A 111 -19.84 8.97 -11.48
CA GLY A 111 -20.15 9.28 -10.07
C GLY A 111 -18.98 9.07 -9.10
N TRP A 112 -17.99 8.23 -9.45
CA TRP A 112 -16.79 8.02 -8.64
C TRP A 112 -15.69 9.08 -8.85
N PHE A 113 -15.81 9.96 -9.85
CA PHE A 113 -14.77 10.92 -10.24
C PHE A 113 -14.30 11.76 -9.05
N HIS A 114 -15.23 12.46 -8.39
CA HIS A 114 -14.89 13.31 -7.24
C HIS A 114 -14.32 12.51 -6.06
N GLY A 115 -14.82 11.29 -5.83
CA GLY A 115 -14.29 10.41 -4.78
C GLY A 115 -12.83 10.00 -5.05
N ALA A 116 -12.51 9.68 -6.31
CA ALA A 116 -11.14 9.40 -6.73
C ALA A 116 -10.23 10.64 -6.60
N THR A 117 -10.73 11.82 -7.01
CA THR A 117 -10.03 13.10 -6.85
C THR A 117 -9.69 13.38 -5.39
N TRP A 118 -10.67 13.26 -4.48
CA TRP A 118 -10.45 13.48 -3.04
C TRP A 118 -9.47 12.48 -2.44
N THR A 119 -9.51 11.22 -2.89
CA THR A 119 -8.58 10.19 -2.44
C THR A 119 -7.14 10.52 -2.87
N LEU A 120 -6.92 10.88 -4.14
CA LEU A 120 -5.61 11.30 -4.64
C LEU A 120 -5.12 12.54 -3.90
N PHE A 121 -5.99 13.55 -3.72
CA PHE A 121 -5.68 14.74 -2.94
C PHE A 121 -5.19 14.39 -1.53
N ALA A 122 -5.92 13.53 -0.81
CA ALA A 122 -5.56 13.11 0.53
C ALA A 122 -4.18 12.42 0.57
N ILE A 123 -3.87 11.56 -0.40
CA ILE A 123 -2.55 10.92 -0.52
C ILE A 123 -1.43 11.97 -0.62
N TYR A 124 -1.58 12.99 -1.48
CA TYR A 124 -0.56 14.05 -1.62
C TYR A 124 -0.47 14.96 -0.41
N VAL A 125 -1.58 15.27 0.25
CA VAL A 125 -1.57 16.04 1.50
C VAL A 125 -0.81 15.28 2.57
N VAL A 126 -1.13 14.00 2.79
CA VAL A 126 -0.43 13.16 3.77
C VAL A 126 1.05 13.04 3.44
N TYR A 127 1.39 12.84 2.16
CA TYR A 127 2.79 12.83 1.71
C TYR A 127 3.50 14.16 2.01
N GLY A 128 2.89 15.29 1.68
CA GLY A 128 3.45 16.62 1.96
C GLY A 128 3.65 16.89 3.45
N VAL A 129 2.67 16.50 4.28
CA VAL A 129 2.77 16.58 5.75
C VAL A 129 3.91 15.71 6.27
N ALA A 130 4.04 14.47 5.77
CA ALA A 130 5.11 13.57 6.18
C ALA A 130 6.49 14.12 5.79
N VAL A 131 6.65 14.63 4.57
CA VAL A 131 7.89 15.28 4.12
C VAL A 131 8.24 16.48 4.99
N GLY A 132 7.27 17.36 5.26
CA GLY A 132 7.46 18.50 6.15
C GLY A 132 7.89 18.07 7.55
N TYR A 133 7.16 17.13 8.14
CA TYR A 133 7.47 16.58 9.46
C TYR A 133 8.90 16.04 9.55
N HIS A 134 9.32 15.19 8.60
CA HIS A 134 10.67 14.63 8.60
C HIS A 134 11.74 15.68 8.30
N LYS A 135 11.45 16.70 7.49
CA LYS A 135 12.39 17.79 7.20
C LYS A 135 12.66 18.71 8.40
N TYR A 136 11.67 18.94 9.25
CA TYR A 136 11.78 19.89 10.38
C TYR A 136 12.06 19.23 11.73
N ARG A 137 11.91 17.90 11.84
CA ARG A 137 12.18 17.15 13.09
C ARG A 137 13.51 16.40 13.07
N SER A 138 14.11 16.20 11.89
CA SER A 138 15.45 15.61 11.74
C SER A 138 16.50 16.70 11.75
#